data_AF-A0A9X0UE11-F1
#
_entry.id   AF-A0A9X0UE11-F1
#
_cell.length_a   1.000
_cell.length_b   1.000
_cell.length_c   1.000
_cell.angle_alpha   90.00
_cell.angle_beta   90.00
_cell.angle_gamma   90.00
#
_symmetry.space_group_name_H-M   'P 1'
#
loop_
_entity.id
_entity.type
_entity.pdbx_description
1 polymer ?
#
loop_
_entity_poly.entity_id
_entity_poly.type
_entity_poly.pdbx_seq_one_letter_code
_entity_poly.pdbx_strand_id
1 'polypeptide(L)' 'MARELERLVAGRRLPKMVVSDNGTKLLRWAEERGIEWHYIAPGKPHQNTFVESCNGRPRDECLNKHVFSLPSDACRLIEA' A
#
# COMPACT_ATOMS: atom_id res chain seq x y z
N MET A 1 -1.65 5.74 7.48
CA MET A 1 -1.86 5.58 6.02
C MET A 1 -1.73 6.91 5.30
N ALA A 2 -2.59 7.91 5.55
CA ALA A 2 -2.47 9.22 4.90
C ALA A 2 -1.07 9.86 5.07
N ARG A 3 -0.47 9.79 6.27
CA ARG A 3 0.89 10.31 6.53
C ARG A 3 1.97 9.77 5.58
N GLU A 4 1.94 8.47 5.27
CA GLU A 4 2.95 7.89 4.37
C GLU A 4 2.69 8.27 2.92
N LEU A 5 1.42 8.43 2.52
CA LEU A 5 1.08 9.00 1.22
C LEU A 5 1.54 10.45 1.11
N GLU A 6 1.38 11.28 2.15
CA GLU A 6 1.94 12.64 2.19
C GLU A 6 3.45 12.64 1.97
N ARG A 7 4.19 11.76 2.67
CA ARG A 7 5.65 11.64 2.48
C ARG A 7 6.01 11.24 1.06
N LEU A 8 5.25 10.33 0.44
CA LEU A 8 5.50 9.89 -0.94
C LEU A 8 5.22 11.00 -1.95
N VAL A 9 4.13 11.75 -1.81
CA VAL A 9 3.76 12.83 -2.74
C VAL A 9 4.57 14.11 -2.50
N ALA A 10 5.18 14.30 -1.33
CA ALA A 10 6.09 15.42 -1.08
C ALA A 10 7.30 15.44 -2.03
N GLY A 11 7.72 14.28 -2.53
CA GLY A 11 8.83 14.14 -3.49
C GLY A 11 8.43 13.62 -4.87
N ARG A 12 7.13 13.45 -5.16
CA ARG A 12 6.63 12.85 -6.41
C ARG A 12 5.44 13.62 -6.95
N ARG A 13 5.18 13.54 -8.26
CA ARG A 13 3.92 14.05 -8.82
C ARG A 13 2.75 13.22 -8.28
N LEU A 14 1.64 13.90 -8.01
CA LEU A 14 0.39 13.24 -7.63
C LEU A 14 -0.05 12.30 -8.76
N PRO A 15 -0.46 11.06 -8.44
CA PRO A 15 -1.04 10.17 -9.43
C PRO A 15 -2.40 10.71 -9.87
N LYS A 16 -2.79 10.42 -11.13
CA LYS A 16 -4.13 10.76 -11.62
C LYS A 16 -5.20 9.85 -11.03
N MET A 17 -4.84 8.62 -10.69
CA MET A 17 -5.76 7.57 -10.23
C MET A 17 -5.06 6.63 -9.26
N VAL A 18 -5.80 6.14 -8.26
CA VAL A 18 -5.40 5.07 -7.35
C VAL A 18 -6.41 3.93 -7.46
N VAL A 19 -5.90 2.71 -7.62
CA VAL A 19 -6.69 1.48 -7.58
C VAL A 19 -6.46 0.81 -6.22
N SER A 20 -7.53 0.42 -5.53
CA SER A 20 -7.43 -0.27 -4.23
C SER A 20 -8.53 -1.30 -4.05
N ASP A 21 -8.19 -2.40 -3.37
CA ASP A 21 -9.15 -3.37 -2.86
C ASP A 21 -9.89 -2.85 -1.62
N ASN A 22 -9.16 -2.12 -0.78
CA ASN A 22 -9.58 -1.67 0.53
C ASN A 22 -9.14 -0.21 0.69
N GLY A 23 -10.03 0.74 1.03
CA GLY A 23 -9.52 2.11 1.21
C GLY A 23 -10.52 3.23 1.47
N THR A 24 -11.68 2.93 2.07
CA THR A 24 -12.62 3.96 2.51
C THR A 24 -11.99 5.03 3.39
N LYS A 25 -10.93 4.69 4.13
CA LYS A 25 -10.16 5.62 4.98
C LYS A 25 -9.29 6.62 4.22
N LEU A 26 -9.02 6.39 2.93
CA LEU A 26 -8.17 7.24 2.07
C LEU A 26 -8.94 7.95 0.96
N LEU A 27 -10.21 7.60 0.75
CA LEU A 27 -11.10 8.26 -0.22
C LEU A 27 -11.11 9.78 -0.06
N ARG A 28 -11.32 10.27 1.17
CA ARG A 28 -11.31 11.71 1.46
C ARG A 28 -9.98 12.38 1.09
N TRP A 29 -8.86 11.71 1.36
CA TRP A 29 -7.54 12.23 1.02
C TRP A 29 -7.33 12.33 -0.49
N ALA A 30 -7.83 11.35 -1.24
CA ALA A 30 -7.78 11.31 -2.70
C ALA A 30 -8.69 12.39 -3.31
N GLU A 31 -9.92 12.53 -2.80
CA GLU A 31 -10.88 13.57 -3.21
C GLU A 31 -10.31 14.98 -2.99
N GLU A 32 -9.75 15.26 -1.80
CA GLU A 32 -9.12 16.55 -1.47
C GLU A 32 -7.94 16.90 -2.40
N ARG A 33 -7.34 15.91 -3.08
CA ARG A 33 -6.20 16.07 -3.99
C ARG A 33 -6.56 15.91 -5.47
N GLY A 34 -7.84 15.72 -5.79
CA GLY A 34 -8.30 15.51 -7.17
C GLY A 34 -7.78 14.22 -7.79
N ILE A 35 -7.57 13.18 -7.00
CA ILE A 35 -7.11 11.86 -7.44
C ILE A 35 -8.33 10.95 -7.62
N GLU A 36 -8.46 10.33 -8.79
CA GLU A 36 -9.54 9.37 -9.04
C GLU A 36 -9.33 8.09 -8.23
N TRP A 37 -10.40 7.57 -7.61
CA TRP A 37 -10.35 6.35 -6.82
C TRP A 37 -11.14 5.23 -7.47
N HIS A 38 -10.49 4.10 -7.73
CA HIS A 38 -11.12 2.92 -8.33
C HIS A 38 -10.99 1.71 -7.43
N TYR A 39 -12.12 1.06 -7.16
CA TYR A 39 -12.10 -0.26 -6.54
C TYR A 39 -11.77 -1.33 -7.56
N ILE A 40 -11.05 -2.36 -7.13
CA ILE A 40 -10.97 -3.58 -7.93
C ILE A 40 -12.36 -4.22 -8.05
N ALA A 41 -12.62 -4.87 -9.18
CA ALA A 41 -13.87 -5.56 -9.40
C ALA A 41 -13.95 -6.81 -8.50
N PRO A 42 -15.10 -7.08 -7.87
CA PRO A 42 -15.31 -8.32 -7.11
C PRO A 42 -14.99 -9.56 -7.96
N GLY A 43 -14.23 -10.50 -7.40
CA GLY A 43 -13.83 -11.72 -8.09
C GLY A 43 -12.79 -11.54 -9.19
N LYS A 44 -12.14 -10.37 -9.30
CA LYS A 44 -11.06 -10.09 -10.26
C LYS A 44 -9.70 -9.85 -9.55
N PRO A 45 -9.10 -10.87 -8.91
CA PRO A 45 -7.83 -10.72 -8.19
C PRO A 45 -6.67 -10.28 -9.10
N HIS A 46 -6.75 -10.56 -10.40
CA HIS A 46 -5.74 -10.12 -11.37
C HIS A 46 -5.55 -8.59 -11.44
N GLN A 47 -6.55 -7.80 -11.02
CA GLN A 47 -6.43 -6.34 -10.95
C GLN A 47 -5.55 -5.87 -9.77
N ASN A 48 -5.28 -6.76 -8.81
CA ASN A 48 -4.44 -6.50 -7.64
C ASN A 48 -3.04 -7.13 -7.75
N THR A 49 -2.74 -7.86 -8.84
CA THR A 49 -1.51 -8.68 -8.96
C THR A 49 -0.23 -7.88 -8.78
N PHE A 50 -0.21 -6.61 -9.19
CA PHE A 50 0.96 -5.76 -8.98
C PHE A 50 1.25 -5.57 -7.50
N VAL A 51 0.27 -5.15 -6.70
CA VAL A 51 0.46 -4.93 -5.27
C VAL A 51 0.68 -6.25 -4.52
N GLU A 52 0.02 -7.32 -4.95
CA GLU A 52 0.20 -8.66 -4.37
C GLU A 52 1.62 -9.18 -4.58
N SER A 53 2.18 -9.02 -5.79
CA SER A 53 3.58 -9.39 -6.06
C SER A 53 4.58 -8.52 -5.26
N CYS A 54 4.28 -7.22 -5.12
CA CYS A 54 5.09 -6.31 -4.31
C CYS A 54 5.08 -6.69 -2.83
N ASN A 55 3.94 -7.12 -2.30
CA ASN A 55 3.79 -7.52 -0.90
C ASN A 55 4.27 -8.95 -0.63
N GLY A 56 4.18 -9.84 -1.63
CA GLY A 56 4.53 -11.26 -1.53
C GLY A 56 6.02 -11.47 -1.33
N ARG A 57 6.87 -10.79 -2.12
CA ARG A 57 8.33 -10.94 -2.02
C ARG A 57 8.90 -10.61 -0.64
N PRO A 58 8.67 -9.43 -0.03
CA PRO A 58 9.17 -9.15 1.31
C PRO A 58 8.55 -10.06 2.37
N ARG A 59 7.31 -10.51 2.17
CA ARG A 59 6.68 -11.48 3.07
C ARG A 59 7.43 -12.81 3.06
N ASP A 60 7.69 -13.38 1.89
CA ASP A 60 8.28 -14.72 1.76
C ASP A 60 9.79 -14.71 1.94
N GLU A 61 10.47 -13.68 1.44
CA GLU A 61 11.93 -13.59 1.49
C GLU A 61 12.43 -13.11 2.86
N CYS A 62 11.62 -12.38 3.63
CA CYS A 62 12.07 -11.67 4.83
C CYS A 62 11.17 -11.93 6.06
N LEU A 63 9.89 -11.56 6.01
CA LEU A 63 9.03 -11.56 7.22
C LEU A 63 8.71 -12.97 7.71
N ASN A 64 8.37 -13.89 6.83
CA ASN A 64 8.01 -15.27 7.18
C ASN A 64 9.20 -16.10 7.71
N LYS A 65 10.43 -15.61 7.56
CA LYS A 65 11.64 -16.27 8.05
C LYS A 65 11.97 -15.93 9.51
N HIS A 66 11.26 -14.96 10.11
CA HIS A 66 11.54 -14.45 11.44
C HIS A 66 10.30 -14.50 12.33
N VAL A 67 10.49 -14.83 13.60
CA VAL A 67 9.44 -14.68 14.62
C VAL A 67 9.68 -13.35 15.32
N PHE A 68 8.72 -12.44 15.23
CA PHE A 68 8.81 -11.12 15.85
C PHE A 68 8.08 -11.10 17.20
N SER A 69 8.72 -10.56 18.22
CA SER A 69 8.08 -10.33 19.52
C SER A 69 7.26 -9.04 19.53
N LEU A 70 7.64 -8.04 18.70
CA LEU A 70 6.97 -6.76 18.59
C LEU A 70 6.78 -6.35 17.11
N PRO A 71 5.68 -5.64 16.77
CA PRO A 71 5.48 -5.12 15.41
C PRO A 71 6.60 -4.19 14.93
N SER A 72 7.25 -3.47 15.85
CA SER A 72 8.38 -2.59 15.54
C SER A 72 9.60 -3.33 15.00
N ASP A 73 9.78 -4.61 15.36
CA ASP A 73 10.92 -5.40 14.90
C ASP A 73 10.73 -5.77 13.42
N ALA A 74 9.49 -6.06 13.02
CA ALA A 74 9.14 -6.24 11.61
C ALA A 74 9.33 -4.94 10.81
N CYS A 75 8.95 -3.78 11.35
CA CYS A 75 9.17 -2.49 10.68
C CYS A 75 10.66 -2.22 10.46
N ARG A 76 11.51 -2.41 11.48
CA ARG A 76 12.96 -2.24 11.34
C ARG A 76 13.55 -3.16 10.27
N LEU A 77 13.05 -4.38 10.15
CA LEU A 77 13.53 -5.33 9.17
C LEU A 77 13.13 -4.96 7.72
N ILE A 78 11.98 -4.32 7.53
CA ILE A 78 11.52 -3.84 6.21
C ILE A 78 12.25 -2.54 5.80
N GLU A 79 12.61 -1.70 6.77
CA GLU A 79 13.21 -0.38 6.56
C GLU A 79 14.76 -0.40 6.53
N ALA A 80 15.40 -1.52 6.86
CA ALA A 80 16.84 -1.74 6.81
C ALA A 80 17.35 -2.01 5.38
#